data_AF-T1ECK8-F1
#
_entry.id   AF-T1ECK8-F1
#
_cell.length_a   1.000
_cell.length_b   1.000
_cell.length_c   1.000
_cell.angle_alpha   90.00
_cell.angle_beta   90.00
_cell.angle_gamma   90.00
#
_symmetry.space_group_name_H-M   'P 1'
#
loop_
_entity.id
_entity.type
_entity.pdbx_description
1 polymer ?
#
loop_
_entity_poly.entity_id
_entity_poly.type
_entity_poly.pdbx_seq_one_letter_code
_entity_poly.pdbx_strand_id
1 'polypeptide(L)'
;MKKLNVCIILIILLCIFVIACKHSVKVNPEKKSFKDNGYGLSYSTMFADNNFLRSSVNLKALSTRPSRSNLLKILRDSNLTCSVSDIASMLDRHKTFVKHKKELFEVETNVEKKRVDFPLNKMSSLVDSLATYHNILTALQYEVQPAYILMDLLYMLNLDDPSSRNLKIINSFLSMLDRMSDLTTKVVYEDLTKSRLKLFAQDEATIAIIFWTLERFLKGWNLIGTTVIKILYEIKNKLDQVDLRFSDKKDILNMLMNHFDLKELRLIASNIYFMERYVSFISELLAGKFFADD
;
A
#
# COMPACT_ATOMS: atom_id res chain seq x y z
N MET A 1 26.85 -30.01 6.18
CA MET A 1 27.16 -28.88 5.26
C MET A 1 25.83 -28.24 4.84
N LYS A 2 25.19 -27.53 5.77
CA LYS A 2 24.97 -26.06 5.75
C LYS A 2 24.40 -25.54 4.43
N LYS A 3 23.10 -25.79 4.22
CA LYS A 3 22.21 -25.06 3.31
C LYS A 3 22.28 -23.58 3.68
N LEU A 4 22.97 -22.81 2.86
CA LEU A 4 23.50 -21.51 3.25
C LEU A 4 22.79 -20.40 2.46
N ASN A 5 21.68 -19.92 3.02
CA ASN A 5 21.37 -18.48 3.11
C ASN A 5 20.96 -17.67 1.87
N VAL A 6 20.13 -18.23 0.99
CA VAL A 6 19.13 -17.42 0.23
C VAL A 6 18.26 -16.61 1.19
N CYS A 7 18.03 -17.18 2.38
CA CYS A 7 17.34 -16.51 3.47
C CYS A 7 18.02 -15.21 3.94
N ILE A 8 19.36 -15.12 3.94
CA ILE A 8 20.08 -13.92 4.45
C ILE A 8 19.97 -12.73 3.52
N ILE A 9 19.76 -13.01 2.26
CA ILE A 9 19.64 -12.02 1.21
C ILE A 9 18.25 -11.37 1.22
N LEU A 10 17.20 -12.19 1.35
CA LEU A 10 15.83 -11.74 1.62
C LEU A 10 15.74 -10.98 2.93
N ILE A 11 16.39 -11.47 4.00
CA ILE A 11 16.54 -10.72 5.24
C ILE A 11 17.07 -9.32 4.97
N ILE A 12 18.21 -9.15 4.33
CA ILE A 12 18.88 -7.84 4.32
C ILE A 12 18.08 -6.80 3.54
N LEU A 13 17.47 -7.19 2.42
CA LEU A 13 16.51 -6.40 1.64
C LEU A 13 15.36 -5.84 2.46
N LEU A 14 14.84 -6.72 3.28
CA LEU A 14 13.60 -6.57 3.97
C LEU A 14 13.93 -5.90 5.35
N CYS A 15 15.17 -6.02 5.83
CA CYS A 15 15.78 -5.24 6.92
C CYS A 15 15.99 -3.79 6.52
N ILE A 16 16.46 -3.54 5.31
CA ILE A 16 16.62 -2.19 4.76
C ILE A 16 15.26 -1.51 4.63
N PHE A 17 14.25 -2.28 4.24
CA PHE A 17 12.86 -1.83 4.25
C PHE A 17 12.38 -1.44 5.65
N VAL A 18 12.57 -2.30 6.66
CA VAL A 18 12.22 -1.98 8.06
C VAL A 18 13.02 -0.79 8.61
N ILE A 19 14.29 -0.66 8.27
CA ILE A 19 15.14 0.48 8.67
C ILE A 19 14.65 1.77 7.99
N ALA A 20 14.21 1.72 6.74
CA ALA A 20 13.57 2.85 6.05
C ALA A 20 12.23 3.22 6.70
N CYS A 21 11.41 2.25 7.09
CA CYS A 21 10.16 2.46 7.84
C CYS A 21 10.42 3.08 9.23
N LYS A 22 11.43 2.61 9.97
CA LYS A 22 11.82 3.17 11.28
C LYS A 22 12.45 4.56 11.17
N HIS A 23 13.23 4.83 10.12
CA HIS A 23 13.83 6.15 9.92
C HIS A 23 12.85 7.18 9.34
N SER A 24 11.80 6.78 8.63
CA SER A 24 10.71 7.66 8.17
C SER A 24 10.06 8.44 9.31
N VAL A 25 9.98 7.87 10.52
CA VAL A 25 9.48 8.55 11.73
C VAL A 25 10.34 9.78 12.11
N LYS A 26 11.58 9.84 11.63
CA LYS A 26 12.53 10.96 11.84
C LYS A 26 12.82 11.79 10.58
N VAL A 27 12.23 11.48 9.42
CA VAL A 27 12.48 12.26 8.20
C VAL A 27 11.59 13.50 8.21
N ASN A 28 12.20 14.63 8.55
CA ASN A 28 11.67 15.95 8.27
C ASN A 28 11.41 16.02 6.75
N PRO A 29 10.20 16.36 6.28
CA PRO A 29 9.89 16.30 4.87
C PRO A 29 10.67 17.39 4.14
N GLU A 30 11.74 17.02 3.45
CA GLU A 30 12.40 17.94 2.53
C GLU A 30 11.43 18.27 1.40
N LYS A 31 11.09 19.57 1.34
CA LYS A 31 10.33 20.23 0.29
C LYS A 31 11.06 20.06 -1.04
N LYS A 32 10.73 19.05 -1.84
CA LYS A 32 10.94 19.14 -3.29
C LYS A 32 9.69 18.69 -4.05
N SER A 33 9.28 19.57 -4.96
CA SER A 33 8.21 19.37 -5.93
C SER A 33 8.56 18.18 -6.82
N PHE A 34 7.72 17.16 -6.82
CA PHE A 34 7.82 16.07 -7.77
C PHE A 34 7.40 16.60 -9.15
N LYS A 35 8.32 16.59 -10.12
CA LYS A 35 7.98 16.66 -11.54
C LYS A 35 7.74 15.23 -12.02
N ASP A 36 6.55 15.03 -12.54
CA ASP A 36 6.07 13.79 -13.13
C ASP A 36 6.76 13.60 -14.48
N ASN A 37 7.72 12.69 -14.56
CA ASN A 37 8.34 12.31 -15.83
C ASN A 37 7.92 10.87 -16.13
N GLY A 38 6.92 10.75 -17.00
CA GLY A 38 6.45 9.47 -17.51
C GLY A 38 7.51 8.77 -18.34
N TYR A 39 7.74 7.49 -18.01
CA TYR A 39 8.20 6.47 -18.95
C TYR A 39 7.46 5.17 -18.64
N GLY A 40 7.09 4.51 -19.74
CA GLY A 40 5.98 3.58 -19.81
C GLY A 40 6.24 2.20 -19.22
N LEU A 41 5.18 1.70 -18.61
CA LEU A 41 4.78 0.30 -18.55
C LEU A 41 3.26 0.36 -18.71
N SER A 42 2.70 -0.39 -19.67
CA SER A 42 1.26 -0.40 -19.95
C SER A 42 0.53 -1.10 -18.81
N TYR A 43 0.36 -0.40 -17.70
CA TYR A 43 -0.49 -0.78 -16.60
C TYR A 43 -1.92 -0.38 -16.97
N SER A 44 -2.81 -1.37 -17.09
CA SER A 44 -4.24 -1.12 -16.99
C SER A 44 -4.53 -0.58 -15.59
N THR A 45 -4.39 0.73 -15.42
CA THR A 45 -4.56 1.37 -14.12
C THR A 45 -6.05 1.62 -13.91
N MET A 46 -6.53 1.30 -12.70
CA MET A 46 -7.85 1.64 -12.14
C MET A 46 -8.25 3.14 -12.30
N PHE A 47 -7.31 3.98 -12.74
CA PHE A 47 -7.42 5.43 -12.90
C PHE A 47 -7.10 5.91 -14.33
N ALA A 48 -6.98 5.00 -15.31
CA ALA A 48 -6.60 5.33 -16.70
C ALA A 48 -7.64 6.22 -17.40
N ASP A 49 -8.90 6.08 -17.00
CA ASP A 49 -9.94 7.03 -17.38
C ASP A 49 -10.10 8.03 -16.24
N ASN A 50 -9.64 9.27 -16.45
CA ASN A 50 -10.43 10.48 -16.21
C ASN A 50 -9.57 11.74 -16.40
N ASN A 51 -9.90 12.48 -17.45
CA ASN A 51 -9.56 13.90 -17.67
C ASN A 51 -10.03 14.85 -16.53
N PHE A 52 -10.42 14.36 -15.35
CA PHE A 52 -11.07 15.17 -14.31
C PHE A 52 -10.13 15.90 -13.35
N LEU A 53 -8.87 15.51 -13.18
CA LEU A 53 -8.15 15.90 -11.96
C LEU A 53 -6.76 16.50 -12.21
N ARG A 54 -6.75 17.53 -13.07
CA ARG A 54 -5.65 18.50 -13.18
C ARG A 54 -5.83 19.63 -12.17
N SER A 55 -6.03 19.33 -10.89
CA SER A 55 -5.89 20.32 -9.82
C SER A 55 -5.43 19.62 -8.53
N SER A 56 -4.12 19.54 -8.38
CA SER A 56 -3.49 19.18 -7.12
C SER A 56 -3.70 20.32 -6.11
N VAL A 57 -4.87 20.36 -5.45
CA VAL A 57 -4.99 21.13 -4.21
C VAL A 57 -3.94 20.55 -3.27
N ASN A 58 -2.92 21.33 -2.97
CA ASN A 58 -1.78 20.88 -2.18
C ASN A 58 -2.17 20.85 -0.69
N LEU A 59 -2.97 19.85 -0.31
CA LEU A 59 -3.36 19.60 1.08
C LEU A 59 -2.16 19.30 2.01
N LYS A 60 -0.92 19.23 1.49
CA LYS A 60 0.30 19.11 2.32
C LYS A 60 0.50 20.32 3.25
N ALA A 61 -0.22 21.42 3.04
CA ALA A 61 -0.20 22.59 3.90
C ALA A 61 -1.18 22.54 5.11
N LEU A 62 -1.99 21.48 5.27
CA LEU A 62 -2.90 21.33 6.41
C LEU A 62 -2.18 20.84 7.68
N SER A 63 -1.11 21.52 8.08
CA SER A 63 -0.48 21.30 9.39
C SER A 63 -1.32 21.87 10.55
N THR A 64 -2.39 22.60 10.23
CA THR A 64 -3.41 23.14 11.16
C THR A 64 -4.79 22.81 10.62
N ARG A 65 -5.81 22.72 11.51
CA ARG A 65 -7.20 22.48 11.11
C ARG A 65 -7.64 23.57 10.13
N PRO A 66 -8.10 23.24 8.91
CA PRO A 66 -8.55 24.25 7.98
C PRO A 66 -9.83 24.93 8.46
N SER A 67 -9.99 26.21 8.20
CA SER A 67 -11.28 26.89 8.31
C SER A 67 -12.17 26.50 7.12
N ARG A 68 -13.48 26.35 7.32
CA ARG A 68 -14.42 26.04 6.23
C ARG A 68 -14.45 27.12 5.16
N SER A 69 -14.45 28.39 5.59
CA SER A 69 -14.48 29.57 4.71
C SER A 69 -13.34 29.59 3.67
N ASN A 70 -12.10 29.34 4.10
CA ASN A 70 -10.95 29.26 3.19
C ASN A 70 -11.07 28.12 2.17
N LEU A 71 -11.61 26.96 2.58
CA LEU A 71 -11.80 25.84 1.66
C LEU A 71 -12.87 26.12 0.61
N LEU A 72 -14.00 26.68 1.03
CA LEU A 72 -15.06 27.11 0.09
C LEU A 72 -14.54 28.16 -0.88
N LYS A 73 -13.69 29.08 -0.43
CA LYS A 73 -13.03 30.05 -1.32
C LYS A 73 -12.15 29.36 -2.37
N ILE A 74 -11.30 28.41 -1.96
CA ILE A 74 -10.45 27.65 -2.89
C ILE A 74 -11.29 26.90 -3.93
N LEU A 75 -12.39 26.26 -3.51
CA LEU A 75 -13.30 25.55 -4.40
C LEU A 75 -13.92 26.47 -5.44
N ARG A 76 -14.42 27.63 -5.02
CA ARG A 76 -15.00 28.66 -5.91
C ARG A 76 -13.97 29.23 -6.87
N ASP A 77 -12.81 29.65 -6.36
CA ASP A 77 -11.73 30.25 -7.16
C ASP A 77 -11.19 29.26 -8.21
N SER A 78 -11.27 27.96 -7.93
CA SER A 78 -10.81 26.89 -8.82
C SER A 78 -11.92 26.29 -9.69
N ASN A 79 -13.17 26.76 -9.56
CA ASN A 79 -14.37 26.17 -10.17
C ASN A 79 -14.49 24.64 -9.98
N LEU A 80 -14.11 24.17 -8.79
CA LEU A 80 -14.13 22.74 -8.44
C LEU A 80 -15.43 22.41 -7.74
N THR A 81 -16.15 21.43 -8.27
CA THR A 81 -17.35 20.86 -7.64
C THR A 81 -17.08 19.39 -7.34
N CYS A 82 -17.47 18.96 -6.14
CA CYS A 82 -17.36 17.57 -5.70
C CYS A 82 -18.69 17.18 -5.05
N SER A 83 -19.18 15.99 -5.38
CA SER A 83 -20.47 15.49 -4.91
C SER A 83 -20.32 14.16 -4.18
N VAL A 84 -21.35 13.79 -3.41
CA VAL A 84 -21.46 12.45 -2.82
C VAL A 84 -21.42 11.36 -3.89
N SER A 85 -21.96 11.62 -5.09
CA SER A 85 -21.90 10.68 -6.22
C SER A 85 -20.48 10.45 -6.71
N ASP A 86 -19.62 11.47 -6.71
CA ASP A 86 -18.22 11.32 -7.14
C ASP A 86 -17.44 10.41 -6.18
N ILE A 87 -17.63 10.62 -4.88
CA ILE A 87 -17.04 9.78 -3.83
C ILE A 87 -17.58 8.35 -3.93
N ALA A 88 -18.89 8.17 -4.06
CA ALA A 88 -19.51 6.85 -4.20
C ALA A 88 -18.97 6.12 -5.44
N SER A 89 -18.86 6.80 -6.58
CA SER A 89 -18.28 6.26 -7.82
C SER A 89 -16.83 5.80 -7.63
N MET A 90 -15.99 6.57 -6.91
CA MET A 90 -14.63 6.13 -6.59
C MET A 90 -14.59 4.87 -5.73
N LEU A 91 -15.43 4.79 -4.70
CA LEU A 91 -15.54 3.61 -3.84
C LEU A 91 -16.03 2.40 -4.61
N ASP A 92 -17.06 2.56 -5.44
CA ASP A 92 -17.65 1.47 -6.23
C ASP A 92 -16.65 0.93 -7.27
N ARG A 93 -15.89 1.82 -7.93
CA ARG A 93 -14.80 1.39 -8.83
C ARG A 93 -13.75 0.56 -8.10
N HIS A 94 -13.32 1.00 -6.91
CA HIS A 94 -12.34 0.25 -6.11
C HIS A 94 -12.88 -1.13 -5.70
N LYS A 95 -14.10 -1.18 -5.16
CA LYS A 95 -14.75 -2.43 -4.73
C LYS A 95 -14.92 -3.40 -5.89
N THR A 96 -15.34 -2.89 -7.04
CA THR A 96 -15.50 -3.70 -8.26
C THR A 96 -14.16 -4.25 -8.75
N PHE A 97 -13.11 -3.42 -8.76
CA PHE A 97 -11.76 -3.84 -9.11
C PHE A 97 -11.26 -4.97 -8.20
N VAL A 98 -11.34 -4.80 -6.88
CA VAL A 98 -10.87 -5.80 -5.91
C VAL A 98 -11.67 -7.10 -6.03
N LYS A 99 -13.00 -7.00 -6.17
CA LYS A 99 -13.87 -8.16 -6.35
C LYS A 99 -13.50 -8.96 -7.60
N HIS A 100 -13.35 -8.27 -8.73
CA HIS A 100 -12.99 -8.91 -10.00
C HIS A 100 -11.63 -9.61 -9.92
N LYS A 101 -10.62 -8.94 -9.34
CA LYS A 101 -9.29 -9.52 -9.15
C LYS A 101 -9.30 -10.75 -8.24
N LYS A 102 -10.09 -10.72 -7.16
CA LYS A 102 -10.29 -11.88 -6.29
C LYS A 102 -10.92 -13.07 -7.03
N GLU A 103 -11.97 -12.83 -7.81
CA GLU A 103 -12.63 -13.88 -8.61
C GLU A 103 -11.65 -14.51 -9.61
N LEU A 104 -10.85 -13.70 -10.32
CA LEU A 104 -9.80 -14.19 -11.22
C LEU A 104 -8.76 -15.04 -10.48
N PHE A 105 -8.29 -14.57 -9.33
CA PHE A 105 -7.33 -15.29 -8.51
C PHE A 105 -7.84 -16.67 -8.07
N GLU A 106 -9.09 -16.76 -7.64
CA GLU A 106 -9.72 -18.03 -7.26
C GLU A 106 -9.80 -19.00 -8.45
N VAL A 107 -10.13 -18.52 -9.64
CA VAL A 107 -10.15 -19.35 -10.87
C VAL A 107 -8.75 -19.85 -11.22
N GLU A 108 -7.76 -18.96 -11.28
CA GLU A 108 -6.39 -19.29 -11.70
C GLU A 108 -5.68 -20.23 -10.71
N THR A 109 -5.82 -19.99 -9.41
CA THR A 109 -5.22 -20.87 -8.38
C THR A 109 -5.84 -22.27 -8.38
N ASN A 110 -7.14 -22.39 -8.69
CA ASN A 110 -7.79 -23.69 -8.89
C ASN A 110 -7.23 -24.44 -10.11
N VAL A 111 -6.93 -23.74 -11.20
CA VAL A 111 -6.31 -24.32 -12.40
C VAL A 111 -4.90 -24.82 -12.11
N GLU A 112 -4.11 -24.06 -11.36
CA GLU A 112 -2.74 -24.45 -10.99
C GLU A 112 -2.66 -25.63 -10.01
N LYS A 113 -3.77 -26.01 -9.37
CA LYS A 113 -3.85 -27.09 -8.34
C LYS A 113 -2.88 -26.89 -7.17
N LYS A 114 -2.33 -25.69 -6.99
CA LYS A 114 -1.46 -25.31 -5.89
C LYS A 114 -2.19 -24.24 -5.10
N ARG A 115 -2.51 -24.49 -3.84
CA ARG A 115 -3.13 -23.46 -3.00
C ARG A 115 -2.05 -22.47 -2.56
N VAL A 116 -2.34 -21.17 -2.65
CA VAL A 116 -1.52 -20.16 -1.99
C VAL A 116 -1.77 -20.25 -0.49
N ASP A 117 -0.75 -20.68 0.26
CA ASP A 117 -0.82 -20.88 1.71
C ASP A 117 0.41 -20.25 2.39
N PHE A 118 0.19 -19.17 3.13
CA PHE A 118 1.26 -18.47 3.83
C PHE A 118 1.44 -19.08 5.24
N PRO A 119 2.67 -19.36 5.71
CA PRO A 119 2.92 -19.93 7.02
C PRO A 119 2.75 -18.90 8.17
N LEU A 120 1.56 -18.31 8.30
CA LEU A 120 1.25 -17.24 9.24
C LEU A 120 1.35 -17.69 10.70
N ASN A 121 1.08 -18.98 10.98
CA ASN A 121 1.26 -19.58 12.30
C ASN A 121 2.70 -19.47 12.84
N LYS A 122 3.70 -19.28 11.96
CA LYS A 122 5.11 -19.09 12.35
C LYS A 122 5.45 -17.62 12.63
N MET A 123 4.51 -16.70 12.46
CA MET A 123 4.75 -15.25 12.46
C MET A 123 4.13 -14.58 13.68
N SER A 124 4.94 -14.38 14.72
CA SER A 124 4.46 -13.91 16.03
C SER A 124 3.83 -12.50 16.04
N SER A 125 4.03 -11.68 15.00
CA SER A 125 3.47 -10.33 14.93
C SER A 125 2.14 -10.25 14.16
N LEU A 126 1.70 -11.35 13.57
CA LEU A 126 0.48 -11.42 12.78
C LEU A 126 -0.54 -12.29 13.51
N VAL A 127 -1.81 -11.97 13.29
CA VAL A 127 -2.89 -12.88 13.68
C VAL A 127 -2.98 -13.95 12.61
N ASP A 128 -2.80 -15.22 12.99
CA ASP A 128 -3.05 -16.34 12.08
C ASP A 128 -4.56 -16.47 11.84
N SER A 129 -5.04 -15.76 10.81
CA SER A 129 -6.45 -15.64 10.51
C SER A 129 -6.72 -15.53 9.02
N LEU A 130 -7.93 -15.91 8.61
CA LEU A 130 -8.42 -15.73 7.24
C LEU A 130 -8.44 -14.24 6.83
N ALA A 131 -8.68 -13.34 7.79
CA ALA A 131 -8.65 -11.90 7.55
C ALA A 131 -7.24 -11.44 7.14
N THR A 132 -6.22 -11.79 7.91
CA THR A 132 -4.82 -11.46 7.61
C THR A 132 -4.37 -12.06 6.28
N TYR A 133 -4.78 -13.31 6.00
CA TYR A 133 -4.56 -13.94 4.69
C TYR A 133 -5.14 -13.11 3.54
N HIS A 134 -6.42 -12.72 3.62
CA HIS A 134 -7.06 -11.91 2.59
C HIS A 134 -6.48 -10.49 2.51
N ASN A 135 -6.05 -9.91 3.62
CA ASN A 135 -5.39 -8.61 3.65
C ASN A 135 -4.07 -8.64 2.88
N ILE A 136 -3.25 -9.67 3.08
CA ILE A 136 -2.00 -9.84 2.32
C ILE A 136 -2.31 -9.99 0.82
N LEU A 137 -3.27 -10.84 0.45
CA LEU A 137 -3.66 -11.01 -0.96
C LEU A 137 -4.21 -9.72 -1.58
N THR A 138 -5.01 -8.96 -0.84
CA THR A 138 -5.55 -7.67 -1.28
C THR A 138 -4.44 -6.64 -1.49
N ALA A 139 -3.42 -6.61 -0.64
CA ALA A 139 -2.26 -5.75 -0.81
C ALA A 139 -1.42 -6.13 -2.03
N LEU A 140 -1.37 -7.42 -2.37
CA LEU A 140 -0.82 -7.95 -3.62
C LEU A 140 -1.80 -7.84 -4.81
N GLN A 141 -2.91 -7.11 -4.64
CA GLN A 141 -3.92 -6.88 -5.66
C GLN A 141 -4.52 -8.16 -6.25
N TYR A 142 -4.49 -9.26 -5.48
CA TYR A 142 -4.86 -10.61 -5.93
C TYR A 142 -4.15 -11.03 -7.24
N GLU A 143 -2.91 -10.58 -7.45
CA GLU A 143 -2.08 -11.10 -8.53
C GLU A 143 -1.52 -12.48 -8.13
N VAL A 144 -1.81 -13.49 -8.95
CA VAL A 144 -1.51 -14.91 -8.66
C VAL A 144 0.00 -15.17 -8.55
N GLN A 145 0.76 -14.73 -9.55
CA GLN A 145 2.21 -14.97 -9.59
C GLN A 145 2.94 -14.29 -8.42
N PRO A 146 2.70 -13.01 -8.07
CA PRO A 146 3.24 -12.38 -6.86
C PRO A 146 2.90 -13.13 -5.56
N ALA A 147 1.69 -13.66 -5.44
CA ALA A 147 1.30 -14.44 -4.27
C ALA A 147 2.10 -15.74 -4.14
N TYR A 148 2.32 -16.47 -5.24
CA TYR A 148 3.20 -17.64 -5.23
C TYR A 148 4.65 -17.30 -4.98
N ILE A 149 5.16 -16.22 -5.58
CA ILE A 149 6.51 -15.74 -5.30
C ILE A 149 6.65 -15.49 -3.81
N LEU A 150 5.75 -14.73 -3.20
CA LEU A 150 5.80 -14.47 -1.76
C LEU A 150 5.73 -15.77 -0.95
N MET A 151 4.82 -16.68 -1.29
CA MET A 151 4.70 -17.98 -0.62
C MET A 151 6.00 -18.79 -0.69
N ASP A 152 6.55 -18.98 -1.87
CA ASP A 152 7.79 -19.74 -2.08
C ASP A 152 8.96 -19.07 -1.33
N LEU A 153 9.04 -17.74 -1.34
CA LEU A 153 10.02 -16.99 -0.55
C LEU A 153 9.86 -17.27 0.94
N LEU A 154 8.64 -17.25 1.49
CA LEU A 154 8.38 -17.50 2.91
C LEU A 154 8.80 -18.92 3.33
N TYR A 155 8.50 -19.93 2.52
CA TYR A 155 8.90 -21.32 2.81
C TYR A 155 10.41 -21.55 2.71
N MET A 156 11.13 -20.71 1.97
CA MET A 156 12.58 -20.76 1.95
C MET A 156 13.22 -20.21 3.22
N LEU A 157 12.48 -19.49 4.09
CA LEU A 157 13.04 -18.82 5.26
C LEU A 157 12.99 -19.70 6.51
N ASN A 158 14.03 -19.58 7.35
CA ASN A 158 13.97 -20.07 8.71
C ASN A 158 13.07 -19.17 9.58
N LEU A 159 11.78 -19.53 9.64
CA LEU A 159 10.75 -18.87 10.43
C LEU A 159 10.54 -19.52 11.82
N ASP A 160 11.16 -20.67 12.07
CA ASP A 160 10.97 -21.45 13.31
C ASP A 160 11.84 -20.95 14.48
N ASP A 161 12.88 -20.15 14.21
CA ASP A 161 13.73 -19.54 15.23
C ASP A 161 13.22 -18.12 15.58
N PRO A 162 12.71 -17.88 16.80
CA PRO A 162 12.20 -16.56 17.22
C PRO A 162 13.27 -15.46 17.23
N SER A 163 14.53 -15.84 17.40
CA SER A 163 15.66 -14.91 17.38
C SER A 163 16.13 -14.58 15.96
N SER A 164 15.65 -15.34 14.97
CA SER A 164 15.97 -15.21 13.55
C SER A 164 15.72 -13.80 13.07
N ARG A 165 16.75 -13.24 12.43
CA ARG A 165 16.65 -11.95 11.76
C ARG A 165 15.61 -12.03 10.63
N ASN A 166 15.41 -13.19 9.99
CA ASN A 166 14.39 -13.41 8.95
C ASN A 166 13.00 -13.20 9.48
N LEU A 167 12.71 -13.82 10.62
CA LEU A 167 11.39 -13.78 11.21
C LEU A 167 10.99 -12.34 11.54
N LYS A 168 11.87 -11.59 12.23
CA LYS A 168 11.62 -10.18 12.61
C LYS A 168 11.27 -9.29 11.41
N ILE A 169 11.88 -9.58 10.28
CA ILE A 169 11.77 -8.75 9.08
C ILE A 169 10.52 -9.10 8.29
N ILE A 170 10.28 -10.39 8.06
CA ILE A 170 9.07 -10.88 7.41
C ILE A 170 7.84 -10.47 8.19
N ASN A 171 7.89 -10.60 9.51
CA ASN A 171 6.88 -10.07 10.43
C ASN A 171 6.58 -8.60 10.11
N SER A 172 7.60 -7.75 10.03
CA SER A 172 7.37 -6.32 9.76
C SER A 172 6.78 -6.05 8.38
N PHE A 173 7.16 -6.79 7.34
CA PHE A 173 6.65 -6.57 5.99
C PHE A 173 5.23 -7.08 5.80
N LEU A 174 4.95 -8.30 6.27
CA LEU A 174 3.61 -8.83 6.20
C LEU A 174 2.65 -8.07 7.12
N SER A 175 3.11 -7.62 8.30
CA SER A 175 2.30 -6.72 9.15
C SER A 175 2.01 -5.39 8.46
N MET A 176 2.91 -4.92 7.61
CA MET A 176 2.69 -3.73 6.82
C MET A 176 1.66 -3.97 5.70
N LEU A 177 1.74 -5.08 4.98
CA LEU A 177 0.73 -5.44 3.97
C LEU A 177 -0.64 -5.62 4.62
N ASP A 178 -0.69 -6.30 5.77
CA ASP A 178 -1.89 -6.49 6.57
C ASP A 178 -2.48 -5.14 6.99
N ARG A 179 -1.64 -4.27 7.55
CA ARG A 179 -2.01 -2.91 7.97
C ARG A 179 -2.56 -2.05 6.82
N MET A 180 -1.93 -2.10 5.64
CA MET A 180 -2.39 -1.35 4.48
C MET A 180 -3.81 -1.75 4.07
N SER A 181 -4.10 -3.05 4.03
CA SER A 181 -5.43 -3.56 3.68
C SER A 181 -6.46 -3.32 4.79
N ASP A 182 -6.05 -3.38 6.05
CA ASP A 182 -6.88 -3.03 7.21
C ASP A 182 -7.32 -1.55 7.16
N LEU A 183 -6.39 -0.63 6.88
CA LEU A 183 -6.71 0.79 6.66
C LEU A 183 -7.67 0.99 5.49
N THR A 184 -7.49 0.24 4.39
CA THR A 184 -8.39 0.29 3.23
C THR A 184 -9.78 -0.22 3.59
N THR A 185 -9.87 -1.31 4.35
CA THR A 185 -11.14 -1.86 4.84
C THR A 185 -11.90 -0.81 5.63
N LYS A 186 -11.23 -0.23 6.62
CA LYS A 186 -11.79 0.83 7.46
C LYS A 186 -12.32 2.01 6.63
N VAL A 187 -11.51 2.58 5.73
CA VAL A 187 -11.94 3.75 4.95
C VAL A 187 -13.05 3.42 3.94
N VAL A 188 -12.85 2.37 3.14
CA VAL A 188 -13.66 2.12 1.93
C VAL A 188 -14.95 1.36 2.25
N TYR A 189 -14.92 0.49 3.25
CA TYR A 189 -16.01 -0.44 3.55
C TYR A 189 -16.77 -0.05 4.82
N GLU A 190 -16.12 0.60 5.80
CA GLU A 190 -16.75 0.94 7.09
C GLU A 190 -17.06 2.44 7.23
N ASP A 191 -16.08 3.31 6.95
CA ASP A 191 -16.17 4.74 7.25
C ASP A 191 -16.95 5.52 6.19
N LEU A 192 -16.65 5.32 4.91
CA LEU A 192 -17.29 6.04 3.81
C LEU A 192 -18.47 5.26 3.21
N THR A 193 -19.40 4.80 4.04
CA THR A 193 -20.64 4.20 3.56
C THR A 193 -21.58 5.25 2.96
N LYS A 194 -22.43 4.83 2.01
CA LYS A 194 -23.41 5.71 1.35
C LYS A 194 -24.34 6.42 2.35
N SER A 195 -24.69 5.76 3.45
CA SER A 195 -25.52 6.32 4.52
C SER A 195 -24.80 7.43 5.28
N ARG A 196 -23.53 7.24 5.65
CA ARG A 196 -22.71 8.26 6.31
C ARG A 196 -22.43 9.46 5.40
N LEU A 197 -22.11 9.23 4.12
CA LEU A 197 -21.86 10.32 3.17
C LEU A 197 -23.08 11.23 2.95
N LYS A 198 -24.30 10.68 3.00
CA LYS A 198 -25.53 11.47 2.87
C LYS A 198 -25.71 12.53 3.96
N LEU A 199 -25.12 12.32 5.15
CA LEU A 199 -25.17 13.30 6.24
C LEU A 199 -24.45 14.61 5.89
N PHE A 200 -23.50 14.55 4.96
CA PHE A 200 -22.68 15.68 4.53
C PHE A 200 -23.06 16.19 3.15
N ALA A 201 -24.19 15.75 2.58
CA ALA A 201 -24.53 16.04 1.18
C ALA A 201 -24.64 17.53 0.85
N GLN A 202 -24.89 18.38 1.85
CA GLN A 202 -24.99 19.84 1.72
C GLN A 202 -23.74 20.58 2.23
N ASP A 203 -22.76 19.86 2.80
CA ASP A 203 -21.50 20.45 3.30
C ASP A 203 -20.41 20.28 2.23
N GLU A 204 -20.37 21.23 1.28
CA GLU A 204 -19.43 21.25 0.17
C GLU A 204 -17.96 21.14 0.63
N ALA A 205 -17.61 21.79 1.75
CA ALA A 205 -16.25 21.76 2.27
C ALA A 205 -15.88 20.35 2.78
N THR A 206 -16.78 19.71 3.54
CA THR A 206 -16.57 18.33 4.01
C THR A 206 -16.48 17.35 2.84
N ILE A 207 -17.39 17.45 1.86
CA ILE A 207 -17.40 16.57 0.68
C ILE A 207 -16.10 16.71 -0.12
N ALA A 208 -15.62 17.93 -0.35
CA ALA A 208 -14.37 18.15 -1.06
C ALA A 208 -13.16 17.53 -0.33
N ILE A 209 -13.06 17.69 0.99
CA ILE A 209 -11.95 17.09 1.75
C ILE A 209 -12.04 15.56 1.72
N ILE A 210 -13.22 14.97 1.91
CA ILE A 210 -13.40 13.51 1.83
C ILE A 210 -12.97 13.03 0.44
N PHE A 211 -13.43 13.68 -0.63
CA PHE A 211 -13.09 13.34 -2.00
C PHE A 211 -11.58 13.34 -2.24
N TRP A 212 -10.88 14.45 -1.94
CA TRP A 212 -9.43 14.54 -2.16
C TRP A 212 -8.63 13.58 -1.26
N THR A 213 -9.09 13.38 -0.03
CA THR A 213 -8.43 12.47 0.92
C THR A 213 -8.56 11.03 0.44
N LEU A 214 -9.75 10.61 0.01
CA LEU A 214 -9.99 9.29 -0.56
C LEU A 214 -9.19 9.09 -1.85
N GLU A 215 -9.11 10.09 -2.72
CA GLU A 215 -8.34 10.01 -3.96
C GLU A 215 -6.87 9.72 -3.69
N ARG A 216 -6.25 10.50 -2.80
CA ARG A 216 -4.86 10.32 -2.40
C ARG A 216 -4.64 8.99 -1.69
N PHE A 217 -5.59 8.58 -0.86
CA PHE A 217 -5.55 7.29 -0.17
C PHE A 217 -5.53 6.12 -1.18
N LEU A 218 -6.45 6.11 -2.14
CA LEU A 218 -6.55 5.04 -3.14
C LEU A 218 -5.36 5.03 -4.13
N LYS A 219 -4.85 6.22 -4.51
CA LYS A 219 -3.61 6.33 -5.30
C LYS A 219 -2.41 5.78 -4.54
N GLY A 220 -2.28 6.11 -3.24
CA GLY A 220 -1.25 5.58 -2.37
C GLY A 220 -1.33 4.07 -2.23
N TRP A 221 -2.54 3.53 -2.01
CA TRP A 221 -2.79 2.09 -1.96
C TRP A 221 -2.33 1.40 -3.25
N ASN A 222 -2.73 1.92 -4.41
CA ASN A 222 -2.36 1.32 -5.69
C ASN A 222 -0.84 1.37 -5.92
N LEU A 223 -0.20 2.52 -5.62
CA LEU A 223 1.24 2.69 -5.75
C LEU A 223 2.03 1.72 -4.86
N ILE A 224 1.60 1.51 -3.62
CA ILE A 224 2.26 0.54 -2.73
C ILE A 224 2.13 -0.86 -3.32
N GLY A 225 0.91 -1.27 -3.70
CA GLY A 225 0.66 -2.61 -4.24
C GLY A 225 1.49 -2.90 -5.49
N THR A 226 1.51 -1.98 -6.46
CA THR A 226 2.31 -2.13 -7.68
C THR A 226 3.81 -2.15 -7.40
N THR A 227 4.29 -1.33 -6.46
CA THR A 227 5.71 -1.32 -6.06
C THR A 227 6.11 -2.65 -5.40
N VAL A 228 5.26 -3.19 -4.51
CA VAL A 228 5.50 -4.49 -3.86
C VAL A 228 5.53 -5.62 -4.88
N ILE A 229 4.57 -5.65 -5.81
CA ILE A 229 4.52 -6.63 -6.90
C ILE A 229 5.79 -6.58 -7.75
N LYS A 230 6.23 -5.37 -8.14
CA LYS A 230 7.46 -5.16 -8.89
C LYS A 230 8.68 -5.71 -8.15
N ILE A 231 8.82 -5.39 -6.86
CA ILE A 231 9.91 -5.89 -6.01
C ILE A 231 9.90 -7.42 -5.97
N LEU A 232 8.74 -8.06 -5.83
CA LEU A 232 8.63 -9.52 -5.81
C LEU A 232 9.11 -10.15 -7.13
N TYR A 233 8.70 -9.60 -8.27
CA TYR A 233 9.19 -10.07 -9.58
C TYR A 233 10.70 -9.87 -9.75
N GLU A 234 11.24 -8.73 -9.33
CA GLU A 234 12.68 -8.48 -9.40
C GLU A 234 13.47 -9.47 -8.54
N ILE A 235 12.98 -9.75 -7.32
CA ILE A 235 13.57 -10.78 -6.45
C ILE A 235 13.53 -12.14 -7.16
N LYS A 236 12.39 -12.55 -7.70
CA LYS A 236 12.24 -13.85 -8.39
C LYS A 236 13.21 -13.97 -9.56
N ASN A 237 13.19 -12.99 -10.47
CA ASN A 237 14.04 -12.99 -11.67
C ASN A 237 15.53 -13.09 -11.33
N LYS A 238 15.96 -12.48 -10.22
CA LYS A 238 17.35 -12.56 -9.77
C LYS A 238 17.67 -13.90 -9.12
N LEU A 239 16.76 -14.49 -8.35
CA LEU A 239 16.95 -15.83 -7.81
C LEU A 239 17.05 -16.87 -8.94
N ASP A 240 16.26 -16.71 -10.00
CA ASP A 240 16.30 -17.60 -11.17
C ASP A 240 17.60 -17.47 -11.98
N GLN A 241 18.28 -16.32 -11.90
CA GLN A 241 19.57 -16.05 -12.58
C GLN A 241 20.79 -16.60 -11.83
N VAL A 242 20.65 -16.95 -10.55
CA VAL A 242 21.77 -17.39 -9.72
C VAL A 242 21.70 -18.90 -9.54
N ASP A 243 22.79 -19.61 -9.91
CA ASP A 243 22.93 -20.99 -9.48
C ASP A 243 23.27 -21.02 -7.98
N LEU A 244 22.22 -21.18 -7.19
CA LEU A 244 22.25 -21.18 -5.73
C LEU A 244 23.13 -22.31 -5.16
N ARG A 245 23.53 -23.29 -5.98
CA ARG A 245 24.43 -24.38 -5.56
C ARG A 245 25.90 -23.97 -5.48
N PHE A 246 26.32 -22.90 -6.17
CA PHE A 246 27.75 -22.58 -6.36
C PHE A 246 28.14 -21.14 -6.03
N SER A 247 27.21 -20.31 -5.57
CA SER A 247 27.42 -18.87 -5.40
C SER A 247 27.81 -18.49 -3.96
N ASP A 248 28.85 -17.67 -3.77
CA ASP A 248 29.19 -17.12 -2.45
C ASP A 248 28.13 -16.11 -2.00
N LYS A 249 27.72 -16.23 -0.74
CA LYS A 249 26.70 -15.41 -0.08
C LYS A 249 26.93 -13.92 -0.25
N LYS A 250 28.19 -13.49 -0.16
CA LYS A 250 28.56 -12.08 -0.16
C LYS A 250 28.37 -11.46 -1.54
N ASP A 251 28.58 -12.24 -2.59
CA ASP A 251 28.43 -11.79 -3.98
C ASP A 251 26.96 -11.69 -4.36
N ILE A 252 26.14 -12.69 -4.00
CA ILE A 252 24.68 -12.60 -4.19
C ILE A 252 24.10 -11.43 -3.39
N LEU A 253 24.61 -11.20 -2.17
CA LEU A 253 24.21 -10.06 -1.34
C LEU A 253 24.56 -8.72 -2.02
N ASN A 254 25.79 -8.55 -2.46
CA ASN A 254 26.22 -7.33 -3.14
C ASN A 254 25.45 -7.09 -4.43
N MET A 255 25.18 -8.16 -5.20
CA MET A 255 24.37 -8.09 -6.42
C MET A 255 22.98 -7.53 -6.13
N LEU A 256 22.31 -7.98 -5.07
CA LEU A 256 20.96 -7.53 -4.74
C LEU A 256 20.98 -6.15 -4.08
N MET A 257 21.90 -5.90 -3.14
CA MET A 257 22.10 -4.59 -2.51
C MET A 257 22.34 -3.46 -3.51
N ASN A 258 23.07 -3.72 -4.59
CA ASN A 258 23.36 -2.74 -5.63
C ASN A 258 22.17 -2.51 -6.58
N HIS A 259 21.14 -3.34 -6.51
CA HIS A 259 20.00 -3.29 -7.45
C HIS A 259 18.74 -2.69 -6.83
N PHE A 260 18.54 -2.86 -5.53
CA PHE A 260 17.34 -2.32 -4.87
C PHE A 260 17.50 -0.83 -4.56
N ASP A 261 16.63 -0.03 -5.18
CA ASP A 261 16.57 1.39 -4.88
C ASP A 261 15.92 1.60 -3.50
N LEU A 262 16.75 1.99 -2.53
CA LEU A 262 16.33 2.49 -1.21
C LEU A 262 15.18 3.50 -1.27
N LYS A 263 15.02 4.23 -2.39
CA LYS A 263 13.91 5.16 -2.61
C LYS A 263 12.57 4.46 -2.72
N GLU A 264 12.47 3.30 -3.37
CA GLU A 264 11.18 2.58 -3.53
C GLU A 264 10.69 2.06 -2.17
N LEU A 265 11.61 1.58 -1.35
CA LEU A 265 11.34 1.14 0.02
C LEU A 265 10.87 2.30 0.91
N ARG A 266 11.54 3.46 0.81
CA ARG A 266 11.10 4.70 1.50
C ARG A 266 9.76 5.20 0.97
N LEU A 267 9.49 5.03 -0.32
CA LEU A 267 8.23 5.42 -0.95
C LEU A 267 7.06 4.62 -0.36
N ILE A 268 7.18 3.30 -0.23
CA ILE A 268 6.15 2.46 0.37
C ILE A 268 5.88 2.89 1.81
N ALA A 269 6.93 2.99 2.64
CA ALA A 269 6.82 3.37 4.04
C ALA A 269 6.12 4.74 4.22
N SER A 270 6.55 5.72 3.42
CA SER A 270 5.99 7.08 3.42
C SER A 270 4.51 7.08 3.03
N ASN A 271 4.13 6.32 2.00
CA ASN A 271 2.73 6.25 1.56
C ASN A 271 1.83 5.60 2.62
N ILE A 272 2.31 4.58 3.35
CA ILE A 272 1.53 3.96 4.42
C ILE A 272 1.32 4.94 5.58
N TYR A 273 2.38 5.66 5.97
CA TYR A 273 2.25 6.74 6.95
C TYR A 273 1.23 7.79 6.51
N PHE A 274 1.23 8.18 5.24
CA PHE A 274 0.21 9.09 4.70
C PHE A 274 -1.19 8.49 4.72
N MET A 275 -1.35 7.20 4.39
CA MET A 275 -2.62 6.50 4.48
C MET A 275 -3.18 6.52 5.90
N GLU A 276 -2.35 6.27 6.92
CA GLU A 276 -2.76 6.37 8.33
C GLU A 276 -3.25 7.77 8.69
N ARG A 277 -2.55 8.81 8.22
CA ARG A 277 -2.99 10.20 8.42
C ARG A 277 -4.32 10.49 7.72
N TYR A 278 -4.52 9.98 6.51
CA TYR A 278 -5.77 10.14 5.78
C TYR A 278 -6.94 9.43 6.47
N VAL A 279 -6.73 8.24 7.04
CA VAL A 279 -7.74 7.55 7.86
C VAL A 279 -8.11 8.40 9.08
N SER A 280 -7.11 9.00 9.76
CA SER A 280 -7.36 9.91 10.88
C SER A 280 -8.19 11.12 10.46
N PHE A 281 -7.85 11.75 9.33
CA PHE A 281 -8.61 12.89 8.81
C PHE A 281 -10.05 12.53 8.49
N ILE A 282 -10.30 11.40 7.84
CA ILE A 282 -11.66 10.91 7.57
C ILE A 282 -12.40 10.67 8.90
N SER A 283 -11.76 10.01 9.87
CA SER A 283 -12.37 9.77 11.18
C SER A 283 -12.72 11.08 11.91
N GLU A 284 -11.84 12.08 11.88
CA GLU A 284 -12.08 13.40 12.47
C GLU A 284 -13.18 14.18 11.75
N LEU A 285 -13.25 14.10 10.42
CA LEU A 285 -14.32 14.70 9.61
C LEU A 285 -15.67 14.10 9.98
N LEU A 286 -15.76 12.77 10.00
CA LEU A 286 -16.97 12.04 10.35
C LEU A 286 -17.43 12.33 11.79
N ALA A 287 -16.50 12.65 12.69
CA ALA A 287 -16.78 13.05 14.07
C ALA A 287 -17.08 14.56 14.22
N GLY A 288 -17.03 15.35 13.15
CA GLY A 288 -17.24 16.80 13.18
C GLY A 288 -16.10 17.60 13.84
N LYS A 289 -14.91 17.00 14.02
CA LYS A 289 -13.78 17.58 14.76
C LYS A 289 -12.67 18.15 13.88
N PHE A 290 -12.80 18.01 12.56
CA PHE A 290 -11.72 18.30 11.62
C PHE A 290 -11.51 19.80 11.36
N PHE A 291 -12.59 20.57 11.25
CA PHE A 291 -12.51 22.00 11.00
C PHE A 291 -12.17 22.75 12.30
N ALA A 292 -11.52 23.90 12.17
CA ALA A 292 -11.48 24.88 13.25
C ALA A 292 -12.90 25.40 13.48
N ASP A 293 -13.23 25.73 14.72
CA ASP A 293 -14.43 26.52 15.00
C ASP A 293 -14.22 27.89 14.33
N ASP A 294 -15.16 28.28 13.46
CA ASP A 294 -15.18 29.59 12.82
C ASP A 294 -15.69 30.66 13.81
#